data_AF-A0A930TXL1-F1
#
_entry.id   AF-A0A930TXL1-F1
#
_cell.length_a   1.000
_cell.length_b   1.000
_cell.length_c   1.000
_cell.angle_alpha   90.00
_cell.angle_beta   90.00
_cell.angle_gamma   90.00
#
_symmetry.space_group_name_H-M   'P 1'
#
loop_
_entity.id
_entity.type
_entity.pdbx_description
1 polymer ?
#
loop_
_entity_poly.entity_id
_entity_poly.type
_entity_poly.pdbx_seq_one_letter_code
_entity_poly.pdbx_strand_id
1 'polypeptide(L)'
;MHPISSQQAVELFQILVAIGATPGEDFSVDTSTGQWSLSDRAYQLLKQVYPEVDWDADLSPISVVDHDQAIAVLHEHLGIDFVPRLLDCLHHRLNALPLRQAAWYMRQVLGGVEQRTHLSLYDLLCPRLDAASRARLDYVLWHESHPEPCGLWMQDVILAAGGSVRDAQCLPAEVVLSERGMRLLAAVWMGDYDVYGALAS
;
A
#
# COMPACT_ATOMS: atom_id res chain seq x y z
N MET A 1 -17.60 -3.49 15.98
CA MET A 1 -16.83 -2.23 16.02
C MET A 1 -17.78 -1.09 15.70
N HIS A 2 -17.87 -0.08 16.56
CA HIS A 2 -18.61 1.13 16.24
C HIS A 2 -17.68 2.09 15.50
N PRO A 3 -18.03 2.55 14.29
CA PRO A 3 -17.26 3.58 13.62
C PRO A 3 -17.28 4.85 14.48
N ILE A 4 -16.14 5.56 14.54
CA ILE A 4 -16.09 6.87 15.16
C ILE A 4 -17.08 7.80 14.43
N SER A 5 -17.81 8.61 15.17
CA SER A 5 -18.75 9.56 14.57
C SER A 5 -18.00 10.59 13.73
N SER A 6 -18.66 11.21 12.73
CA SER A 6 -18.05 12.24 11.89
C SER A 6 -17.48 13.41 12.71
N GLN A 7 -18.07 13.70 13.87
CA GLN A 7 -17.59 14.76 14.75
C GLN A 7 -16.30 14.36 15.48
N GLN A 8 -16.23 13.13 16.01
CA GLN A 8 -15.01 12.58 16.62
C GLN A 8 -13.87 12.46 15.61
N ALA A 9 -14.18 12.12 14.35
CA ALA A 9 -13.20 12.06 13.27
C ALA A 9 -12.58 13.44 12.97
N VAL A 10 -13.39 14.51 12.95
CA VAL A 10 -12.91 15.89 12.76
C VAL A 10 -12.07 16.35 13.95
N GLU A 11 -12.49 16.03 15.17
CA GLU A 11 -11.75 16.38 16.40
C GLU A 11 -10.39 15.67 16.44
N LEU A 12 -10.36 14.36 16.15
CA LEU A 12 -9.11 13.60 16.08
C LEU A 12 -8.18 14.13 14.97
N PHE A 13 -8.72 14.46 13.80
CA PHE A 13 -7.96 15.10 12.72
C PHE A 13 -7.27 16.39 13.20
N GLN A 14 -8.03 17.26 13.89
CA GLN A 14 -7.52 18.53 14.39
C GLN A 14 -6.46 18.35 15.46
N ILE A 15 -6.65 17.39 16.37
CA ILE A 15 -5.65 17.06 17.40
C ILE A 15 -4.36 16.59 16.74
N LEU A 16 -4.44 15.66 15.77
CA LEU A 16 -3.28 15.12 15.08
C LEU A 16 -2.48 16.20 14.33
N VAL A 17 -3.16 17.09 13.62
CA VAL A 17 -2.50 18.23 12.97
C VAL A 17 -1.88 19.17 14.01
N ALA A 18 -2.57 19.43 15.13
CA ALA A 18 -2.08 20.34 16.17
C ALA A 18 -0.83 19.83 16.88
N ILE A 19 -0.68 18.51 17.04
CA ILE A 19 0.52 17.89 17.62
C ILE A 19 1.65 17.68 16.61
N GLY A 20 1.46 18.12 15.36
CA GLY A 20 2.46 18.06 14.29
C GLY A 20 2.51 16.74 13.53
N ALA A 21 1.45 15.93 13.59
CA ALA A 21 1.26 14.79 12.71
C ALA A 21 0.78 15.25 11.32
N THR A 22 1.33 14.65 10.28
CA THR A 22 1.11 14.99 8.88
C THR A 22 0.06 14.06 8.27
N PRO A 23 -1.08 14.57 7.76
CA PRO A 23 -2.08 13.75 7.08
C PRO A 23 -1.46 13.04 5.86
N GLY A 24 -1.72 11.74 5.73
CA GLY A 24 -1.19 10.90 4.64
C GLY A 24 0.19 10.29 4.90
N GLU A 25 0.91 10.73 5.93
CA GLU A 25 2.17 10.11 6.38
C GLU A 25 2.02 9.54 7.79
N ASP A 26 1.53 10.36 8.72
CA ASP A 26 1.44 10.01 10.12
C ASP A 26 0.06 9.40 10.46
N PHE A 27 -0.98 9.71 9.67
CA PHE A 27 -2.32 9.13 9.81
C PHE A 27 -3.13 9.22 8.51
N SER A 28 -4.05 8.29 8.29
CA SER A 28 -4.95 8.30 7.14
C SER A 28 -6.31 7.68 7.45
N VAL A 29 -7.28 7.92 6.57
CA VAL A 29 -8.61 7.32 6.63
C VAL A 29 -8.86 6.55 5.34
N ASP A 30 -9.11 5.25 5.47
CA ASP A 30 -9.59 4.45 4.36
C ASP A 30 -11.02 4.90 4.02
N THR A 31 -11.18 5.49 2.84
CA THR A 31 -12.47 6.02 2.37
C THR A 31 -13.50 4.95 2.06
N SER A 32 -13.08 3.69 1.88
CA SER A 32 -13.96 2.55 1.59
C SER A 32 -14.50 1.87 2.85
N THR A 33 -13.69 1.80 3.91
CA THR A 33 -14.05 1.16 5.18
C THR A 33 -14.37 2.17 6.30
N GLY A 34 -13.98 3.43 6.12
CA GLY A 34 -14.03 4.47 7.16
C GLY A 34 -13.02 4.24 8.29
N GLN A 35 -12.10 3.29 8.12
CA GLN A 35 -11.13 2.93 9.14
C GLN A 35 -9.98 3.92 9.18
N TRP A 36 -9.63 4.34 10.39
CA TRP A 36 -8.48 5.20 10.63
C TRP A 36 -7.23 4.34 10.84
N SER A 37 -6.14 4.81 10.26
CA SER A 37 -4.79 4.31 10.53
C SER A 37 -3.97 5.43 11.15
N LEU A 38 -3.18 5.09 12.16
CA LEU A 38 -2.16 5.97 12.74
C LEU A 38 -0.82 5.25 12.66
N SER A 39 0.21 5.99 12.26
CA SER A 39 1.60 5.57 12.39
C SER A 39 2.03 5.56 13.86
N ASP A 40 3.09 4.81 14.15
CA ASP A 40 3.72 4.83 15.48
C ASP A 40 4.17 6.23 15.88
N ARG A 41 4.63 7.04 14.93
CA ARG A 41 5.05 8.43 15.20
C ARG A 41 3.89 9.29 15.66
N ALA A 42 2.75 9.25 14.96
CA ALA A 42 1.54 9.97 15.38
C ALA A 42 1.09 9.54 16.77
N TYR A 43 1.13 8.24 17.01
CA TYR A 43 0.75 7.65 18.29
C TYR A 43 1.69 8.09 19.43
N GLN A 44 3.00 8.15 19.19
CA GLN A 44 3.98 8.69 20.16
C GLN A 44 3.79 10.19 20.40
N LEU A 45 3.47 10.98 19.36
CA LEU A 45 3.16 12.40 19.52
C LEU A 45 1.93 12.61 20.43
N LEU A 46 0.88 11.79 20.28
CA LEU A 46 -0.30 11.83 21.14
C LEU A 46 0.07 11.55 22.61
N LYS A 47 0.86 10.50 22.85
CA LYS A 47 1.32 10.14 24.21
C LYS A 47 2.23 11.21 24.83
N GLN A 48 2.99 11.94 24.03
CA GLN A 48 3.85 13.02 24.53
C GLN A 48 3.06 14.28 24.90
N VAL A 49 2.06 14.65 24.12
CA VAL A 49 1.28 15.88 24.33
C VAL A 49 0.17 15.68 25.35
N TYR A 50 -0.41 14.48 25.42
CA TYR A 50 -1.51 14.14 26.32
C TYR A 50 -1.18 12.84 27.10
N PRO A 51 -0.18 12.88 28.00
CA PRO A 51 0.28 11.70 28.74
C PRO A 51 -0.75 11.12 29.72
N GLU A 52 -1.74 11.94 30.12
CA GLU A 52 -2.82 11.56 31.02
C GLU A 52 -3.98 10.79 30.34
N VAL A 53 -4.01 10.75 29.01
CA VAL A 53 -5.06 10.07 28.23
C VAL A 53 -4.65 8.62 27.97
N ASP A 54 -5.56 7.68 28.22
CA ASP A 54 -5.37 6.26 27.91
C ASP A 54 -5.66 5.99 26.43
N TRP A 55 -4.71 6.40 25.58
CA TRP A 55 -4.79 6.25 24.13
C TRP A 55 -4.93 4.79 23.68
N ASP A 56 -4.53 3.82 24.49
CA ASP A 56 -4.71 2.40 24.19
C ASP A 56 -6.20 2.00 24.28
N ALA A 57 -6.96 2.61 25.19
CA ALA A 57 -8.41 2.44 25.29
C ALA A 57 -9.18 3.34 24.31
N ASP A 58 -8.74 4.58 24.10
CA ASP A 58 -9.47 5.57 23.30
C ASP A 58 -9.24 5.42 21.79
N LEU A 59 -8.08 4.90 21.37
CA LEU A 59 -7.77 4.57 19.97
C LEU A 59 -8.04 3.10 19.64
N SER A 60 -8.72 2.34 20.51
CA SER A 60 -9.08 0.95 20.21
C SER A 60 -9.86 0.72 18.89
N PRO A 61 -10.57 1.71 18.30
CA PRO A 61 -11.15 1.60 16.95
C PRO A 61 -10.15 1.78 15.80
N ILE A 62 -8.92 2.19 16.11
CA ILE A 62 -7.87 2.60 15.17
C ILE A 62 -6.75 1.56 15.25
N SER A 63 -6.49 0.89 14.14
CA SER A 63 -5.36 -0.04 14.07
C SER A 63 -4.06 0.76 14.05
N VAL A 64 -3.32 0.71 15.15
CA VAL A 64 -1.87 0.96 15.11
C VAL A 64 -1.28 -0.26 14.39
N VAL A 65 -0.92 -0.09 13.12
CA VAL A 65 -0.37 -1.19 12.33
C VAL A 65 1.10 -1.31 12.68
N ASP A 66 1.43 -2.33 13.48
CA ASP A 66 2.81 -2.80 13.62
C ASP A 66 3.23 -3.38 12.27
N HIS A 67 3.85 -2.52 11.46
CA HIS A 67 4.29 -2.87 10.11
C HIS A 67 5.32 -4.01 10.17
N ASP A 68 6.19 -4.05 11.18
CA ASP A 68 7.22 -5.08 11.27
C ASP A 68 6.59 -6.47 11.51
N GLN A 69 5.60 -6.55 12.40
CA GLN A 69 4.88 -7.81 12.61
C GLN A 69 4.06 -8.23 11.39
N ALA A 70 3.35 -7.30 10.75
CA ALA A 70 2.57 -7.59 9.55
C ALA A 70 3.45 -8.03 8.36
N ILE A 71 4.61 -7.39 8.19
CA ILE A 71 5.63 -7.77 7.21
C ILE A 71 6.15 -9.18 7.49
N ALA A 72 6.48 -9.48 8.75
CA ALA A 72 6.98 -10.79 9.14
C ALA A 72 5.97 -11.91 8.86
N VAL A 73 4.71 -11.71 9.23
CA VAL A 73 3.62 -12.67 8.95
C VAL A 73 3.43 -12.88 7.44
N LEU A 74 3.49 -11.80 6.65
CA LEU A 74 3.39 -11.88 5.20
C LEU A 74 4.56 -12.67 4.59
N HIS A 75 5.79 -12.42 5.05
CA HIS A 75 6.97 -13.13 4.58
C HIS A 75 6.93 -14.61 4.93
N GLU A 76 6.48 -14.95 6.15
CA GLU A 76 6.28 -16.34 6.57
C GLU A 76 5.22 -17.03 5.73
N HIS A 77 4.08 -16.38 5.50
CA HIS A 77 2.99 -16.92 4.68
C HIS A 77 3.43 -17.24 3.25
N LEU A 78 4.23 -16.36 2.64
CA LEU A 78 4.73 -16.52 1.28
C LEU A 78 6.01 -17.38 1.21
N GLY A 79 6.68 -17.61 2.34
CA GLY A 79 7.99 -18.25 2.42
C GLY A 79 9.10 -17.43 1.76
N ILE A 80 8.95 -16.11 1.67
CA ILE A 80 9.86 -15.22 0.95
C ILE A 80 9.78 -13.76 1.45
N ASP A 81 10.90 -13.04 1.35
CA ASP A 81 10.98 -11.61 1.71
C ASP A 81 10.30 -10.72 0.65
N PHE A 82 8.97 -10.78 0.58
CA PHE A 82 8.15 -10.14 -0.46
C PHE A 82 8.32 -8.62 -0.51
N VAL A 83 8.22 -7.96 0.64
CA VAL A 83 8.20 -6.49 0.75
C VAL A 83 9.47 -5.84 0.21
N PRO A 84 10.69 -6.19 0.64
CA PRO A 84 11.90 -5.59 0.09
C PRO A 84 12.03 -5.83 -1.43
N ARG A 85 11.65 -7.02 -1.91
CA ARG A 85 11.67 -7.34 -3.36
C ARG A 85 10.72 -6.45 -4.14
N LEU A 86 9.49 -6.26 -3.64
CA LEU A 86 8.50 -5.41 -4.28
C LEU A 86 8.96 -3.95 -4.29
N LEU A 87 9.47 -3.44 -3.16
CA LEU A 87 9.96 -2.06 -3.06
C LEU A 87 11.12 -1.79 -4.04
N ASP A 88 12.02 -2.76 -4.24
CA ASP A 88 13.09 -2.64 -5.21
C ASP A 88 12.55 -2.61 -6.66
N CYS A 89 11.51 -3.41 -6.97
CA CYS A 89 10.80 -3.35 -8.25
C CYS A 89 10.12 -1.99 -8.45
N LEU A 90 9.40 -1.48 -7.44
CA LEU A 90 8.74 -0.18 -7.49
C LEU A 90 9.77 0.92 -7.79
N HIS A 91 10.84 0.98 -7.01
CA HIS A 91 11.89 1.98 -7.21
C HIS A 91 12.48 1.91 -8.64
N HIS A 92 12.79 0.71 -9.14
CA HIS A 92 13.28 0.54 -10.49
C HIS A 92 12.27 1.03 -11.55
N ARG A 93 11.01 0.58 -11.46
CA ARG A 93 9.96 0.88 -12.45
C ARG A 93 9.56 2.35 -12.45
N LEU A 94 9.55 2.99 -11.29
CA LEU A 94 9.30 4.43 -11.16
C LEU A 94 10.20 5.20 -12.12
N ASN A 95 11.49 4.87 -12.13
CA ASN A 95 12.50 5.59 -12.89
C ASN A 95 12.64 5.08 -14.34
N ALA A 96 12.33 3.80 -14.60
CA ALA A 96 12.51 3.20 -15.92
C ALA A 96 11.31 3.36 -16.87
N LEU A 97 10.08 3.43 -16.34
CA LEU A 97 8.88 3.47 -17.17
C LEU A 97 8.59 4.88 -17.70
N PRO A 98 7.97 4.99 -18.90
CA PRO A 98 7.35 6.23 -19.35
C PRO A 98 6.36 6.76 -18.30
N LEU A 99 6.26 8.08 -18.16
CA LEU A 99 5.51 8.74 -17.08
C LEU A 99 4.09 8.20 -16.89
N ARG A 100 3.34 8.05 -17.99
CA ARG A 100 1.94 7.60 -17.97
C ARG A 100 1.81 6.14 -17.57
N GLN A 101 2.73 5.29 -18.01
CA GLN A 101 2.78 3.87 -17.62
C GLN A 101 3.25 3.72 -16.18
N ALA A 102 4.19 4.55 -15.72
CA ALA A 102 4.60 4.59 -14.32
C ALA A 102 3.43 4.97 -13.41
N ALA A 103 2.60 5.95 -13.80
CA ALA A 103 1.39 6.32 -13.07
C ALA A 103 0.38 5.17 -12.96
N TRP A 104 0.12 4.47 -14.07
CA TRP A 104 -0.75 3.28 -14.03
C TRP A 104 -0.16 2.19 -13.13
N TYR A 105 1.10 1.83 -13.37
CA TYR A 105 1.80 0.78 -12.63
C TYR A 105 1.79 1.04 -11.12
N MET A 106 2.18 2.25 -10.70
CA MET A 106 2.26 2.61 -9.29
C MET A 106 0.90 2.51 -8.62
N ARG A 107 -0.14 3.10 -9.23
CA ARG A 107 -1.51 3.05 -8.68
C ARG A 107 -2.04 1.61 -8.54
N GLN A 108 -1.72 0.73 -9.48
CA GLN A 108 -2.15 -0.68 -9.40
C GLN A 108 -1.44 -1.43 -8.27
N VAL A 109 -0.13 -1.24 -8.10
CA VAL A 109 0.61 -1.94 -7.04
C VAL A 109 0.28 -1.38 -5.67
N LEU A 110 0.36 -0.05 -5.49
CA LEU A 110 0.04 0.62 -4.23
C LEU A 110 -1.41 0.30 -3.86
N GLY A 111 -2.38 0.65 -4.70
CA GLY A 111 -3.79 0.43 -4.39
C GLY A 111 -4.12 -1.02 -4.04
N GLY A 112 -3.66 -1.98 -4.86
CA GLY A 112 -4.12 -3.35 -4.67
C GLY A 112 -3.31 -4.20 -3.67
N VAL A 113 -2.01 -3.94 -3.51
CA VAL A 113 -1.23 -4.64 -2.48
C VAL A 113 -1.53 -4.07 -1.09
N GLU A 114 -1.65 -2.74 -0.97
CA GLU A 114 -2.01 -2.12 0.31
C GLU A 114 -3.41 -2.57 0.75
N GLN A 115 -4.39 -2.65 -0.16
CA GLN A 115 -5.73 -3.16 0.15
C GLN A 115 -5.71 -4.62 0.65
N ARG A 116 -4.86 -5.47 0.07
CA ARG A 116 -4.80 -6.90 0.43
C ARG A 116 -4.03 -7.18 1.71
N THR A 117 -2.96 -6.42 1.95
CA THR A 117 -1.96 -6.69 2.99
C THR A 117 -2.06 -5.75 4.18
N HIS A 118 -2.78 -4.62 4.02
CA HIS A 118 -2.86 -3.53 5.00
C HIS A 118 -1.51 -2.88 5.34
N LEU A 119 -0.48 -3.11 4.53
CA LEU A 119 0.81 -2.45 4.64
C LEU A 119 0.78 -1.18 3.80
N SER A 120 1.24 -0.04 4.32
CA SER A 120 1.45 1.17 3.51
C SER A 120 2.74 1.04 2.70
N LEU A 121 2.63 0.68 1.41
CA LEU A 121 3.78 0.57 0.52
C LEU A 121 4.36 1.95 0.20
N TYR A 122 3.53 3.00 0.17
CA TYR A 122 3.99 4.37 0.02
C TYR A 122 4.98 4.75 1.12
N ASP A 123 4.61 4.54 2.40
CA ASP A 123 5.46 4.88 3.55
C ASP A 123 6.72 4.04 3.61
N LEU A 124 6.65 2.77 3.18
CA LEU A 124 7.81 1.89 3.10
C LEU A 124 8.75 2.22 1.93
N LEU A 125 8.23 2.82 0.84
CA LEU A 125 9.00 3.18 -0.34
C LEU A 125 9.71 4.53 -0.19
N CYS A 126 9.03 5.55 0.34
CA CYS A 126 9.53 6.93 0.43
C CYS A 126 10.93 7.08 1.08
N PRO A 127 11.27 6.36 2.17
CA PRO A 127 12.60 6.39 2.76
C PRO A 127 13.72 5.87 1.85
N ARG A 128 13.38 5.05 0.85
CA ARG A 128 14.33 4.41 -0.09
C ARG A 128 14.59 5.23 -1.35
N LEU A 129 13.83 6.31 -1.55
CA LEU A 129 13.90 7.15 -2.75
C LEU A 129 14.78 8.38 -2.51
N ASP A 130 15.52 8.79 -3.55
CA ASP A 130 16.14 10.11 -3.55
C ASP A 130 15.09 11.23 -3.78
N ALA A 131 15.51 12.49 -3.68
CA ALA A 131 14.59 13.62 -3.82
C ALA A 131 13.92 13.69 -5.20
N ALA A 132 14.62 13.28 -6.27
CA ALA A 132 14.08 13.31 -7.63
C ALA A 132 13.05 12.20 -7.85
N SER A 133 13.34 10.99 -7.38
CA SER A 133 12.40 9.87 -7.40
C SER A 133 11.18 10.14 -6.52
N ARG A 134 11.32 10.78 -5.35
CA ARG A 134 10.15 11.20 -4.54
C ARG A 134 9.25 12.18 -5.29
N ALA A 135 9.82 13.26 -5.83
CA ALA A 135 9.04 14.24 -6.60
C ALA A 135 8.36 13.59 -7.83
N ARG A 136 9.03 12.60 -8.44
CA ARG A 136 8.44 11.81 -9.53
C ARG A 136 7.30 10.93 -9.05
N LEU A 137 7.43 10.26 -7.91
CA LEU A 137 6.38 9.46 -7.28
C LEU A 137 5.12 10.32 -7.04
N ASP A 138 5.29 11.49 -6.42
CA ASP A 138 4.20 12.43 -6.16
C ASP A 138 3.50 12.88 -7.44
N TYR A 139 4.28 13.14 -8.49
CA TYR A 139 3.71 13.52 -9.79
C TYR A 139 2.87 12.38 -10.38
N VAL A 140 3.42 11.15 -10.44
CA VAL A 140 2.70 10.03 -11.07
C VAL A 140 1.47 9.59 -10.28
N LEU A 141 1.48 9.75 -8.95
CA LEU A 141 0.33 9.43 -8.11
C LEU A 141 -0.76 10.50 -8.21
N TRP A 142 -0.41 11.78 -8.08
CA TRP A 142 -1.39 12.84 -7.81
C TRP A 142 -1.64 13.78 -8.98
N HIS A 143 -0.69 13.91 -9.91
CA HIS A 143 -0.73 14.95 -10.95
C HIS A 143 -0.90 14.40 -12.37
N GLU A 144 -0.47 13.16 -12.64
CA GLU A 144 -0.70 12.51 -13.93
C GLU A 144 -2.18 12.13 -14.09
N SER A 145 -2.93 12.91 -14.86
CA SER A 145 -4.37 12.72 -15.07
C SER A 145 -4.72 11.64 -16.09
N HIS A 146 -3.77 11.18 -16.90
CA HIS A 146 -4.01 10.25 -17.99
C HIS A 146 -3.07 9.03 -17.93
N PRO A 147 -3.13 8.22 -16.86
CA PRO A 147 -2.32 7.01 -16.76
C PRO A 147 -2.59 6.07 -17.96
N GLU A 148 -1.55 5.38 -18.41
CA GLU A 148 -1.60 4.47 -19.56
C GLU A 148 -1.53 3.01 -19.07
N PRO A 149 -2.51 2.15 -19.39
CA PRO A 149 -2.51 0.76 -18.96
C PRO A 149 -1.25 0.00 -19.37
N CYS A 150 -0.66 -0.73 -18.42
CA CYS A 150 0.41 -1.67 -18.67
C CYS A 150 0.28 -2.89 -17.73
N GLY A 151 0.68 -4.07 -18.21
CA GLY A 151 0.57 -5.34 -17.46
C GLY A 151 1.79 -5.69 -16.60
N LEU A 152 2.85 -4.87 -16.62
CA LEU A 152 4.13 -5.17 -15.96
C LEU A 152 3.99 -5.34 -14.44
N TRP A 153 3.01 -4.68 -13.82
CA TRP A 153 2.78 -4.77 -12.38
C TRP A 153 2.43 -6.18 -11.93
N MET A 154 1.64 -6.93 -12.71
CA MET A 154 1.25 -8.30 -12.36
C MET A 154 2.49 -9.20 -12.30
N GLN A 155 3.37 -9.07 -13.30
CA GLN A 155 4.60 -9.84 -13.35
C GLN A 155 5.51 -9.52 -12.17
N ASP A 156 5.74 -8.25 -11.87
CA ASP A 156 6.63 -7.85 -10.78
C ASP A 156 6.08 -8.26 -9.41
N VAL A 157 4.76 -8.15 -9.18
CA VAL A 157 4.12 -8.62 -7.93
C VAL A 157 4.24 -10.13 -7.78
N ILE A 158 3.99 -10.90 -8.85
CA ILE A 158 4.12 -12.36 -8.83
C ILE A 158 5.56 -12.80 -8.59
N LEU A 159 6.53 -12.16 -9.24
CA LEU A 159 7.96 -12.42 -9.02
C LEU A 159 8.39 -12.08 -7.59
N ALA A 160 7.92 -10.94 -7.05
CA ALA A 160 8.18 -10.55 -5.67
C ALA A 160 7.61 -11.59 -4.68
N ALA A 161 6.45 -12.16 -4.99
CA ALA A 161 5.79 -13.21 -4.20
C ALA A 161 6.43 -14.62 -4.36
N GLY A 162 7.56 -14.75 -5.06
CA GLY A 162 8.27 -16.02 -5.24
C GLY A 162 7.86 -16.82 -6.47
N GLY A 163 7.10 -16.20 -7.38
CA GLY A 163 6.85 -16.72 -8.71
C GLY A 163 8.07 -16.61 -9.63
N SER A 164 7.90 -17.09 -10.85
CA SER A 164 8.90 -17.05 -11.92
C SER A 164 8.32 -16.39 -13.17
N VAL A 165 9.18 -16.11 -14.16
CA VAL A 165 8.75 -15.58 -15.47
C VAL A 165 7.76 -16.50 -16.20
N ARG A 166 7.67 -17.78 -15.82
CA ARG A 166 6.68 -18.72 -16.37
C ARG A 166 5.30 -18.52 -15.76
N ASP A 167 5.23 -17.91 -14.59
CA ASP A 167 3.99 -17.68 -13.85
C ASP A 167 3.26 -16.42 -14.31
N ALA A 168 3.97 -15.48 -14.95
CA ALA A 168 3.42 -14.28 -15.56
C ALA A 168 4.18 -13.90 -16.83
N GLN A 169 3.53 -14.07 -17.98
CA GLN A 169 4.07 -13.72 -19.29
C GLN A 169 3.42 -12.45 -19.81
N CYS A 170 4.19 -11.38 -19.92
CA CYS A 170 3.76 -10.13 -20.54
C CYS A 170 3.87 -10.25 -22.06
N LEU A 171 2.74 -10.46 -22.72
CA LEU A 171 2.62 -10.40 -24.17
C LEU A 171 2.30 -8.95 -24.60
N PRO A 172 2.49 -8.58 -25.88
CA PRO A 172 2.25 -7.21 -26.35
C PRO A 172 0.82 -6.70 -26.11
N ALA A 173 -0.17 -7.60 -26.06
CA ALA A 173 -1.59 -7.24 -25.94
C ALA A 173 -2.22 -7.66 -24.60
N GLU A 174 -1.57 -8.54 -23.83
CA GLU A 174 -2.16 -9.12 -22.62
C GLU A 174 -1.10 -9.68 -21.67
N VAL A 175 -1.52 -9.99 -20.44
CA VAL A 175 -0.71 -10.74 -19.48
C VAL A 175 -1.35 -12.10 -19.30
N VAL A 176 -0.57 -13.16 -19.54
CA VAL A 176 -1.00 -14.54 -19.33
C VAL A 176 -0.42 -15.04 -18.02
N LEU A 177 -1.29 -15.46 -17.10
CA LEU A 177 -0.91 -15.99 -15.79
C LEU A 177 -1.03 -17.51 -15.78
N SER A 178 -0.05 -18.18 -15.16
CA SER A 178 -0.23 -19.58 -14.78
C SER A 178 -1.21 -19.67 -13.60
N GLU A 179 -1.76 -20.86 -13.33
CA GLU A 179 -2.57 -21.09 -12.13
C GLU A 179 -1.79 -20.75 -10.84
N ARG A 180 -0.48 -21.03 -10.83
CA ARG A 180 0.39 -20.63 -9.72
C ARG A 180 0.55 -19.12 -9.65
N GLY A 181 0.75 -18.44 -10.78
CA GLY A 181 0.83 -16.99 -10.86
C GLY A 181 -0.43 -16.32 -10.33
N MET A 182 -1.60 -16.83 -10.70
CA MET A 182 -2.88 -16.35 -10.20
C MET A 182 -3.00 -16.50 -8.67
N ARG A 183 -2.63 -17.66 -8.12
CA ARG A 183 -2.63 -17.89 -6.66
C ARG A 183 -1.70 -16.96 -5.91
N LEU A 184 -0.49 -16.74 -6.44
CA LEU A 184 0.47 -15.80 -5.85
C LEU A 184 -0.06 -14.37 -5.89
N LEU A 185 -0.65 -13.95 -7.00
CA LEU A 185 -1.25 -12.63 -7.14
C LEU A 185 -2.39 -12.43 -6.13
N ALA A 186 -3.33 -13.38 -6.03
CA ALA A 186 -4.46 -13.30 -5.10
C ALA A 186 -4.05 -13.32 -3.61
N ALA A 187 -2.87 -13.87 -3.29
CA ALA A 187 -2.35 -13.86 -1.93
C ALA A 187 -1.96 -12.44 -1.47
N VAL A 188 -1.49 -11.59 -2.39
CA VAL A 188 -0.85 -10.30 -2.06
C VAL A 188 -1.50 -9.09 -2.73
N TRP A 189 -2.45 -9.27 -3.64
CA TRP A 189 -3.13 -8.20 -4.35
C TRP A 189 -4.66 -8.38 -4.34
N MET A 190 -5.38 -7.28 -4.14
CA MET A 190 -6.83 -7.17 -4.18
C MET A 190 -7.20 -5.82 -4.80
N GLY A 191 -7.99 -5.80 -5.86
CA GLY A 191 -8.47 -4.56 -6.47
C GLY A 191 -9.69 -4.83 -7.37
N ASP A 192 -10.18 -3.81 -8.07
CA ASP A 192 -11.41 -3.88 -8.89
C ASP A 192 -11.36 -4.89 -10.04
N TYR A 193 -10.19 -5.49 -10.30
CA TYR A 193 -10.08 -6.61 -11.23
C TYR A 193 -10.48 -7.89 -10.49
N ASP A 194 -11.64 -8.46 -10.85
CA ASP A 194 -12.14 -9.71 -10.27
C ASP A 194 -11.28 -10.91 -10.71
N VAL A 195 -10.16 -11.10 -10.01
CA VAL A 195 -9.25 -12.25 -10.19
C VAL A 195 -9.97 -13.56 -9.84
N TYR A 196 -11.00 -13.53 -8.99
CA TYR A 196 -11.77 -14.69 -8.59
C TYR A 196 -12.82 -15.09 -9.64
N GLY A 197 -13.40 -14.13 -10.35
CA GLY A 197 -14.26 -14.37 -11.50
C GLY A 197 -13.56 -15.12 -12.63
N ALA A 198 -12.24 -14.90 -12.80
CA ALA A 198 -11.42 -15.59 -13.79
C ALA A 198 -10.98 -17.02 -13.38
N LEU A 199 -11.06 -17.36 -12.08
CA LEU A 199 -10.77 -18.71 -11.56
C LEU A 199 -12.01 -19.61 -11.47
N ALA A 200 -13.20 -19.01 -11.52
CA ALA A 200 -14.49 -19.71 -11.42
C ALA A 200 -15.13 -20.06 -12.77
N SER A 201 -14.47 -19.73 -13.89
CA SER A 201 -14.85 -20.04 -15.28
C SER A 201 -13.95 -21.12 -15.88
#